data_AF-G2QDF9-F1
#
_entry.id   AF-G2QDF9-F1
#
_cell.length_a   1.000
_cell.length_b   1.000
_cell.length_c   1.000
_cell.angle_alpha   90.00
_cell.angle_beta   90.00
_cell.angle_gamma   90.00
#
_symmetry.space_group_name_H-M   'P 1'
#
loop_
_entity.id
_entity.type
_entity.pdbx_description
1 polymer ?
#
loop_
_entity_poly.entity_id
_entity_poly.type
_entity_poly.pdbx_seq_one_letter_code
_entity_poly.pdbx_strand_id
1 'polypeptide(L)' 'MGEGAANPPLSVHVKITVDPANSDAFLAVLRPLFEKVTAEPLNVFCEVYRDDKNPGVFRIVENWNASLDYMMSVSSALS' A
#
# COMPACT_ATOMS: atom_id res chain seq x y z
N MET A 1 3.87 13.17 22.24
CA MET A 1 3.43 11.76 22.32
C MET A 1 3.68 11.16 20.95
N GLY A 2 4.48 10.11 20.85
CA GLY A 2 4.90 9.53 19.57
C GLY A 2 3.75 8.84 18.84
N GLU A 3 3.74 8.90 17.52
CA GLU A 3 2.81 8.15 16.68
C GLU A 3 2.97 6.64 16.95
N GLY A 4 1.84 5.97 17.19
CA GLY A 4 1.79 4.54 17.55
C GLY A 4 1.15 4.23 18.90
N ALA A 5 1.04 5.20 19.83
CA ALA A 5 0.51 4.93 21.18
C ALA A 5 -0.95 5.37 21.43
N ALA A 6 -1.57 6.14 20.52
CA ALA A 6 -2.85 6.82 20.83
C ALA A 6 -3.99 6.62 19.80
N ASN A 7 -3.76 5.95 18.67
CA ASN A 7 -4.77 5.78 17.62
C ASN A 7 -5.08 4.30 17.36
N PRO A 8 -6.34 3.94 17.06
CA PRO A 8 -6.68 2.59 16.65
C PRO A 8 -5.92 2.24 15.36
N PRO A 9 -5.49 0.97 15.19
CA PRO A 9 -4.82 0.53 13.99
C PRO A 9 -5.72 0.71 12.76
N LEU A 10 -5.11 1.05 11.64
CA LEU A 10 -5.77 1.30 10.36
C LEU A 10 -5.54 0.13 9.42
N SER A 11 -6.59 -0.31 8.71
CA SER A 11 -6.49 -1.24 7.60
C SER A 11 -6.95 -0.55 6.32
N VAL A 12 -6.11 -0.57 5.28
CA VAL A 12 -6.35 0.05 3.98
C VAL A 12 -6.50 -1.04 2.94
N HIS A 13 -7.56 -0.94 2.14
CA HIS A 13 -7.83 -1.86 1.03
C HIS A 13 -7.94 -1.09 -0.27
N VAL A 14 -6.93 -1.23 -1.13
CA VAL A 14 -6.89 -0.56 -2.43
C VAL A 14 -7.24 -1.56 -3.53
N LYS A 15 -8.07 -1.14 -4.48
CA LYS A 15 -8.28 -1.84 -5.75
C LYS A 15 -7.76 -0.95 -6.88
N ILE A 16 -6.84 -1.47 -7.66
CA ILE A 16 -6.30 -0.79 -8.84
C ILE A 16 -6.66 -1.62 -10.06
N THR A 17 -7.19 -0.95 -11.09
CA THR A 17 -7.44 -1.55 -12.39
C THR A 17 -6.57 -0.83 -13.42
N VAL A 18 -5.75 -1.58 -14.14
CA VAL A 18 -4.93 -1.10 -15.26
C VAL A 18 -5.31 -1.86 -16.53
N ASP A 19 -4.87 -1.37 -17.69
CA ASP A 19 -4.85 -2.18 -18.90
C ASP A 19 -4.02 -3.46 -18.63
N PRO A 20 -4.55 -4.68 -18.86
CA PRO A 20 -3.82 -5.92 -18.66
C PRO A 20 -2.47 -6.00 -19.40
N ALA A 21 -2.32 -5.31 -20.54
CA ALA A 21 -1.07 -5.23 -21.27
C ALA A 21 0.04 -4.48 -20.49
N ASN A 22 -0.35 -3.65 -19.52
CA ASN A 22 0.56 -2.85 -18.68
C ASN A 22 0.79 -3.46 -17.30
N SER A 23 0.29 -4.66 -17.00
CA SER A 23 0.40 -5.27 -15.67
C SER A 23 1.84 -5.35 -15.14
N ASP A 24 2.79 -5.79 -15.97
CA ASP A 24 4.18 -5.95 -15.54
C ASP A 24 4.89 -4.60 -15.37
N ALA A 25 4.58 -3.65 -16.25
CA ALA A 25 5.06 -2.27 -16.13
C ALA A 25 4.52 -1.59 -14.85
N PHE A 26 3.24 -1.83 -14.54
CA PHE A 26 2.62 -1.38 -13.30
C PHE A 26 3.31 -1.98 -12.07
N LEU A 27 3.56 -3.30 -12.05
CA LEU A 27 4.28 -3.94 -10.95
C LEU A 27 5.71 -3.39 -10.79
N ALA A 28 6.39 -3.09 -11.89
CA ALA A 28 7.72 -2.48 -11.85
C ALA A 28 7.72 -1.08 -11.21
N VAL A 29 6.69 -0.27 -11.47
CA VAL A 29 6.50 1.06 -10.86
C VAL A 29 5.98 0.95 -9.42
N LEU A 30 5.19 -0.07 -9.10
CA LEU A 30 4.67 -0.32 -7.76
C LEU A 30 5.74 -0.80 -6.78
N ARG A 31 6.71 -1.59 -7.24
CA ARG A 31 7.76 -2.16 -6.39
C ARG A 31 8.49 -1.14 -5.49
N PRO A 32 9.00 0.00 -5.97
CA PRO A 32 9.65 0.98 -5.10
C PRO A 32 8.70 1.59 -4.06
N LEU A 33 7.41 1.73 -4.39
CA LEU A 33 6.40 2.17 -3.42
C LEU A 33 6.23 1.13 -2.31
N PHE A 34 6.08 -0.14 -2.70
CA PHE A 34 5.98 -1.27 -1.78
C PHE A 34 7.19 -1.37 -0.85
N GLU A 35 8.40 -1.27 -1.40
CA GLU A 35 9.66 -1.34 -0.62
C GLU A 35 9.76 -0.23 0.42
N LYS A 36 9.30 0.99 0.09
CA LYS A 36 9.31 2.11 1.04
C LYS A 36 8.24 1.95 2.11
N VAL A 37 7.00 1.60 1.73
CA VAL A 37 5.89 1.39 2.67
C VAL A 37 6.22 0.28 3.66
N THR A 38 6.77 -0.84 3.19
CA THR A 38 7.15 -1.97 4.06
C THR A 38 8.36 -1.70 4.95
N ALA A 39 9.18 -0.69 4.63
CA ALA A 39 10.26 -0.25 5.49
C ALA A 39 9.80 0.66 6.64
N GLU A 40 8.58 1.21 6.57
CA GLU A 40 8.03 2.04 7.63
C GLU A 40 7.76 1.20 8.90
N PRO A 41 8.28 1.60 10.07
CA PRO A 41 8.16 0.81 11.29
C PRO A 41 6.72 0.68 11.78
N LEU A 42 5.83 1.58 11.34
CA LEU A 42 4.40 1.55 11.68
C LEU A 42 3.56 0.81 10.64
N ASN A 43 4.10 0.44 9.48
CA ASN A 43 3.46 -0.49 8.54
C ASN A 43 3.75 -1.92 9.03
N VAL A 44 2.74 -2.58 9.57
CA VAL A 44 2.90 -3.92 10.16
C VAL A 44 2.53 -5.04 9.19
N PHE A 45 1.92 -4.68 8.06
CA PHE A 45 1.54 -5.61 7.00
C PHE A 45 1.34 -4.84 5.70
N CYS A 46 1.86 -5.36 4.59
CA CYS A 46 1.55 -4.90 3.24
C CYS A 46 1.67 -6.08 2.28
N GLU A 47 0.60 -6.38 1.54
CA GLU A 47 0.59 -7.41 0.50
C GLU A 47 -0.09 -6.91 -0.78
N VAL A 48 0.45 -7.35 -1.91
CA VAL A 48 -0.10 -7.08 -3.25
C VAL A 48 -0.60 -8.39 -3.84
N TYR A 49 -1.87 -8.43 -4.20
CA TYR A 49 -2.50 -9.55 -4.88
C TYR A 49 -2.86 -9.16 -6.31
N ARG A 50 -2.78 -10.14 -7.21
CA ARG A 50 -3.31 -10.04 -8.58
C ARG A 50 -4.51 -10.97 -8.69
N ASP A 51 -5.58 -10.48 -9.31
CA ASP A 51 -6.74 -11.30 -9.65
C ASP A 51 -6.37 -12.30 -10.75
N ASP A 52 -6.64 -13.59 -10.51
CA ASP A 52 -6.30 -14.71 -11.40
C ASP A 52 -7.15 -14.73 -12.68
N LYS A 53 -8.37 -14.18 -12.61
CA LYS A 53 -9.34 -14.10 -13.72
C LYS A 53 -9.24 -12.78 -14.45
N ASN A 54 -8.75 -11.73 -13.79
CA ASN A 54 -8.65 -10.38 -14.35
C ASN A 54 -7.21 -9.86 -14.22
N PRO A 55 -6.31 -10.15 -15.18
CA PRO A 55 -4.88 -9.89 -15.04
C PRO A 55 -4.48 -8.42 -14.82
N GLY A 56 -5.35 -7.46 -15.18
CA GLY A 56 -5.18 -6.02 -14.93
C GLY A 56 -5.73 -5.52 -13.59
N VAL A 57 -6.28 -6.40 -12.74
CA VAL A 57 -6.85 -6.05 -11.44
C VAL A 57 -5.91 -6.46 -10.32
N PHE A 58 -5.55 -5.48 -9.49
CA PHE A 58 -4.67 -5.65 -8.34
C PHE A 58 -5.38 -5.22 -7.06
N ARG A 59 -5.02 -5.87 -5.96
CA ARG A 59 -5.42 -5.50 -4.60
C ARG A 59 -4.19 -5.25 -3.76
N ILE A 60 -4.20 -4.16 -3.01
CA ILE A 60 -3.18 -3.86 -2.00
C ILE A 60 -3.89 -3.83 -0.66
N VAL A 61 -3.37 -4.58 0.31
CA VAL A 61 -3.87 -4.58 1.69
C VAL A 61 -2.73 -4.16 2.60
N GLU A 62 -2.96 -3.11 3.38
CA GLU A 62 -1.98 -2.55 4.30
C GLU A 62 -2.58 -2.44 5.70
N ASN A 63 -1.82 -2.80 6.72
CA ASN A 63 -2.18 -2.54 8.11
C ASN A 63 -1.13 -1.65 8.77
N TRP A 64 -1.60 -0.64 9.48
CA TRP A 64 -0.77 0.39 10.09
C TRP A 64 -1.12 0.55 11.57
N ASN A 65 -0.08 0.60 12.41
CA ASN A 65 -0.18 1.08 13.78
C ASN A 65 0.04 2.60 13.82
N ALA A 66 -0.68 3.34 12.96
CA ALA A 66 -0.52 4.78 12.78
C ALA A 66 -1.87 5.49 12.63
N SER A 67 -1.85 6.82 12.71
CA SER A 67 -2.99 7.64 12.33
C SER A 67 -3.20 7.60 10.81
N LEU A 68 -4.41 7.96 10.36
CA LEU A 68 -4.68 8.17 8.94
C LEU A 68 -3.76 9.26 8.36
N ASP A 69 -3.59 10.37 9.10
CA ASP A 69 -2.78 11.51 8.65
C ASP A 69 -1.30 11.12 8.46
N TYR A 70 -0.74 10.32 9.36
CA TYR A 70 0.62 9.78 9.20
C TYR A 70 0.75 8.95 7.94
N MET A 71 -0.12 7.95 7.78
CA MET A 71 -0.10 7.03 6.65
C MET A 71 -0.27 7.79 5.33
N MET A 72 -1.14 8.79 5.30
CA MET A 72 -1.32 9.66 4.14
C MET A 72 -0.09 10.54 3.87
N SER A 73 0.63 10.99 4.91
CA SER A 73 1.86 11.77 4.73
C SER A 73 2.98 10.93 4.12
N VAL A 74 3.12 9.66 4.55
CA VAL A 74 4.02 8.68 3.93
C VAL A 74 3.61 8.47 2.48
N SER A 75 2.33 8.20 2.22
CA SER A 75 1.81 7.92 0.88
C SER A 75 1.94 9.10 -0.09
N SER A 76 1.71 10.33 0.38
CA SER A 76 1.80 11.57 -0.42
C SER A 76 3.23 11.98 -0.72
N ALA A 77 4.20 11.58 0.12
CA ALA A 77 5.63 11.78 -0.14
C ALA A 77 6.18 10.89 -1.25
N LEU A 78 5.33 10.03 -1.85
CA LEU A 78 5.71 9.02 -2.84
C LEU A 78 5.22 9.33 -4.26
N SER A 79 4.45 10.41 -4.45
CA SER A 79 4.02 10.97 -5.75
C SER A 79 4.89 12.14 -6.20
#